data_AF-A0A1H5N9M8-F1
#
_entry.id   AF-A0A1H5N9M8-F1
#
_cell.length_a   1.000
_cell.length_b   1.000
_cell.length_c   1.000
_cell.angle_alpha   90.00
_cell.angle_beta   90.00
_cell.angle_gamma   90.00
#
_symmetry.space_group_name_H-M   'P 1'
#
loop_
_entity.id
_entity.type
_entity.pdbx_description
1 polymer ?
#
loop_
_entity_poly.entity_id
_entity_poly.type
_entity_poly.pdbx_seq_one_letter_code
_entity_poly.pdbx_strand_id
1 'polypeptide(L)'
;MQGTIDGFRYGAVTPVAAYLMACLGGALGLRCVVRSLHNAHSWKAGWLALGATSIGTGIWTMHFIAMLGFQVEEARIGYDVGLTVLSLAVAIVMVAVGVFTVGYRGATTGALATAGVITGLGVAAMHYLGMSALQLNGTIEYRTSTVVLSIAIAIVAATAALWAAVSIRGFLASLGASLVMGVAVSGMHYTAMAAVSVHLHGTGGAWTGDSATSLLLPMLLGPVIFLLLAGVVVMFDPLLVMGEGTWDRSFARHPVSTKPADRQPDSAFTARDAAAPRPVATNSGRQGPSSTTGRRRPR
;
A
#
# COMPACT_ATOMS: atom_id res chain seq x y z
N MET A 1 -12.23 -29.05 35.12
CA MET A 1 -10.75 -29.11 35.11
C MET A 1 -10.28 -27.86 34.41
N GLN A 2 -9.52 -27.01 35.11
CA GLN A 2 -8.96 -25.78 34.54
C GLN A 2 -7.84 -26.20 33.60
N GLY A 3 -8.06 -26.12 32.29
CA GLY A 3 -7.05 -26.37 31.28
C GLY A 3 -5.98 -25.29 31.38
N THR A 4 -4.81 -25.66 31.88
CA THR A 4 -3.62 -24.81 31.82
C THR A 4 -3.32 -24.58 30.35
N ILE A 5 -3.37 -23.32 29.90
CA ILE A 5 -2.94 -22.94 28.56
C ILE A 5 -1.42 -23.10 28.55
N ASP A 6 -0.92 -24.30 28.23
CA ASP A 6 0.47 -24.52 27.87
C ASP A 6 0.66 -23.95 26.45
N GLY A 7 0.64 -22.62 26.37
CA GLY A 7 0.39 -21.84 25.16
C GLY A 7 1.44 -21.91 24.07
N PHE A 8 2.47 -22.77 24.15
CA PHE A 8 3.52 -22.83 23.13
C PHE A 8 4.28 -24.16 23.11
N ARG A 9 3.75 -25.18 22.43
CA ARG A 9 4.49 -26.43 22.17
C ARG A 9 5.79 -26.24 21.36
N TYR A 10 5.96 -25.08 20.70
CA TYR A 10 7.18 -24.61 20.00
C TYR A 10 7.78 -23.31 20.57
N GLY A 11 7.38 -22.86 21.77
CA GLY A 11 7.81 -21.57 22.34
C GLY A 11 7.35 -20.34 21.54
N ALA A 12 8.01 -19.20 21.75
CA ALA A 12 7.76 -17.94 21.02
C ALA A 12 8.06 -18.01 19.50
N VAL A 13 8.43 -19.17 18.95
CA VAL A 13 8.84 -19.31 17.54
C VAL A 13 7.65 -19.14 16.59
N THR A 14 6.50 -19.73 16.89
CA THR A 14 5.29 -19.59 16.05
C THR A 14 4.74 -18.16 15.99
N PRO A 15 4.56 -17.40 17.10
CA PRO A 15 4.11 -16.02 17.03
C PRO A 15 5.14 -15.11 16.35
N VAL A 16 6.44 -15.35 16.56
CA VAL A 16 7.51 -14.60 15.88
C VAL A 16 7.51 -14.90 14.38
N ALA A 17 7.40 -16.16 13.96
CA ALA A 17 7.31 -16.53 12.56
C ALA A 17 6.08 -15.92 11.89
N ALA A 18 4.92 -15.98 12.55
CA ALA A 18 3.68 -15.35 12.09
C ALA A 18 3.88 -13.83 11.89
N TYR A 19 4.43 -13.15 12.89
CA TYR A 19 4.75 -11.73 12.82
C TYR A 19 5.70 -11.39 11.66
N LEU A 20 6.78 -12.17 11.48
CA LEU A 20 7.74 -11.99 10.39
C LEU A 20 7.07 -12.16 9.02
N MET A 21 6.16 -13.12 8.87
CA MET A 21 5.42 -13.32 7.62
C MET A 21 4.46 -12.16 7.33
N ALA A 22 3.80 -11.59 8.34
CA ALA A 22 3.01 -10.38 8.18
C ALA A 22 3.88 -9.18 7.79
N CYS A 23 5.04 -9.01 8.43
CA CYS A 23 6.00 -7.97 8.08
C CYS A 23 6.50 -8.12 6.64
N LEU A 24 6.83 -9.34 6.21
CA LEU A 24 7.27 -9.64 4.86
C LEU A 24 6.17 -9.30 3.83
N GLY A 25 4.95 -9.78 4.02
CA GLY A 25 3.83 -9.46 3.13
C GLY A 25 3.53 -7.95 3.07
N GLY A 26 3.59 -7.27 4.22
CA GLY A 26 3.44 -5.83 4.33
C GLY A 26 4.55 -5.05 3.61
N ALA A 27 5.81 -5.42 3.81
CA ALA A 27 6.97 -4.78 3.18
C ALA A 27 6.94 -4.93 1.66
N LEU A 28 6.67 -6.13 1.16
CA LEU A 28 6.56 -6.41 -0.27
C LEU A 28 5.38 -5.67 -0.88
N GLY A 29 4.23 -5.72 -0.20
CA GLY A 29 3.03 -4.97 -0.55
C GLY A 29 3.30 -3.49 -0.73
N LEU A 30 3.83 -2.85 0.31
CA LEU A 30 4.12 -1.43 0.33
C LEU A 30 5.04 -1.02 -0.82
N ARG A 31 6.10 -1.79 -1.06
CA ARG A 31 7.05 -1.52 -2.15
C ARG A 31 6.41 -1.61 -3.52
N CYS A 32 5.58 -2.61 -3.75
CA CYS A 32 4.88 -2.77 -5.03
C CYS A 32 3.88 -1.63 -5.27
N VAL A 33 3.15 -1.22 -4.23
CA VAL A 33 2.22 -0.10 -4.32
C VAL A 33 2.95 1.22 -4.55
N VAL A 34 4.00 1.53 -3.77
CA VAL A 34 4.81 2.73 -3.93
C VAL A 34 5.41 2.80 -5.34
N ARG A 35 5.96 1.69 -5.85
CA ARG A 35 6.51 1.61 -7.21
C ARG A 35 5.46 1.90 -8.28
N SER A 36 4.28 1.32 -8.13
CA SER A 36 3.15 1.51 -9.05
C SER A 36 2.73 2.98 -9.16
N LEU A 37 2.87 3.74 -8.08
CA LEU A 37 2.55 5.17 -8.03
C LEU A 37 3.60 6.07 -8.67
N HIS A 38 4.87 5.66 -8.73
CA HIS A 38 5.97 6.50 -9.19
C HIS A 38 6.37 6.27 -10.67
N ASN A 39 6.20 5.06 -11.20
CA ASN A 39 6.57 4.76 -12.59
C ASN A 39 5.36 4.76 -13.54
N ALA A 40 5.09 5.91 -14.16
CA ALA A 40 4.00 6.10 -15.13
C ALA A 40 4.11 5.22 -16.39
N HIS A 41 5.30 4.69 -16.69
CA HIS A 41 5.57 3.84 -17.86
C HIS A 41 5.56 2.32 -17.55
N SER A 42 5.33 1.93 -16.29
CA SER A 42 5.26 0.51 -15.89
C SER A 42 3.81 0.02 -15.79
N TRP A 43 3.61 -1.30 -15.83
CA TRP A 43 2.30 -1.93 -15.71
C TRP A 43 1.72 -1.71 -14.31
N LYS A 44 1.09 -0.55 -14.10
CA LYS A 44 0.53 -0.09 -12.83
C LYS A 44 -0.35 -1.15 -12.16
N ALA A 45 -1.26 -1.74 -12.93
CA ALA A 45 -2.17 -2.78 -12.46
C ALA A 45 -1.42 -4.06 -12.02
N GLY A 46 -0.37 -4.47 -12.73
CA GLY A 46 0.43 -5.65 -12.36
C GLY A 46 1.11 -5.49 -11.01
N TRP A 47 1.70 -4.33 -10.74
CA TRP A 47 2.34 -4.04 -9.45
C TRP A 47 1.32 -3.91 -8.30
N LEU A 48 0.16 -3.31 -8.54
CA LEU A 48 -0.90 -3.27 -7.52
C LEU A 48 -1.44 -4.67 -7.23
N ALA A 49 -1.60 -5.52 -8.25
CA ALA A 49 -2.02 -6.90 -8.08
C ALA A 49 -0.98 -7.71 -7.30
N LEU A 50 0.30 -7.56 -7.62
CA LEU A 50 1.39 -8.24 -6.90
C LEU A 50 1.43 -7.77 -5.44
N GLY A 51 1.37 -6.46 -5.20
CA GLY A 51 1.35 -5.90 -3.85
C GLY A 51 0.15 -6.36 -3.02
N ALA A 52 -1.05 -6.35 -3.59
CA ALA A 52 -2.26 -6.83 -2.93
C ALA A 52 -2.19 -8.33 -2.62
N THR A 53 -1.68 -9.12 -3.57
CA THR A 53 -1.50 -10.56 -3.37
C THR A 53 -0.47 -10.83 -2.27
N SER A 54 0.65 -10.11 -2.23
CA SER A 54 1.65 -10.22 -1.15
C SER A 54 1.09 -9.85 0.22
N ILE A 55 0.33 -8.76 0.33
CA ILE A 55 -0.31 -8.37 1.60
C ILE A 55 -1.33 -9.43 2.02
N GLY A 56 -2.23 -9.84 1.12
CA GLY A 56 -3.26 -10.83 1.41
C GLY A 56 -2.69 -12.19 1.82
N THR A 57 -1.73 -12.71 1.05
CA THR A 57 -1.02 -13.96 1.36
C THR A 57 -0.22 -13.86 2.66
N GLY A 58 0.43 -12.73 2.95
CA GLY A 58 1.17 -12.52 4.20
C GLY A 58 0.27 -12.50 5.43
N ILE A 59 -0.85 -11.78 5.38
CA ILE A 59 -1.84 -11.73 6.46
C ILE A 59 -2.45 -13.12 6.68
N TRP A 60 -2.84 -13.81 5.61
CA TRP A 60 -3.38 -15.17 5.67
C TRP A 60 -2.37 -16.16 6.27
N THR A 61 -1.12 -16.12 5.80
CA THR A 61 -0.04 -16.98 6.31
C THR A 61 0.24 -16.72 7.78
N MET A 62 0.27 -15.45 8.20
CA MET A 62 0.38 -15.08 9.61
C MET A 62 -0.74 -15.69 10.44
N HIS A 63 -2.00 -15.55 10.00
CA HIS A 63 -3.16 -16.06 10.74
C HIS A 63 -3.08 -17.58 10.96
N PHE A 64 -2.77 -18.36 9.92
CA PHE A 64 -2.66 -19.81 10.04
C PHE A 64 -1.43 -20.27 10.83
N ILE A 65 -0.27 -19.61 10.68
CA ILE A 65 0.91 -19.92 11.52
C ILE A 65 0.62 -19.60 12.99
N ALA A 66 -0.09 -18.51 13.29
CA ALA A 66 -0.49 -18.17 14.64
C ALA A 66 -1.48 -19.19 15.22
N MET A 67 -2.46 -19.66 14.44
CA MET A 67 -3.38 -20.74 14.86
C MET A 67 -2.67 -22.09 15.07
N LEU A 68 -1.65 -22.42 14.27
CA LEU A 68 -0.80 -23.60 14.51
C LEU A 68 -0.06 -23.51 15.86
N GLY A 69 0.24 -22.30 16.34
CA GLY A 69 0.78 -22.07 17.67
C GLY A 69 -0.23 -22.34 18.80
N PHE A 70 -1.52 -22.11 18.56
CA PHE A 70 -2.62 -22.28 19.51
C PHE A 70 -3.25 -23.69 19.48
N GLN A 71 -2.46 -24.74 19.33
CA GLN A 71 -2.97 -26.12 19.40
C GLN A 71 -3.35 -26.46 20.85
N VAL A 72 -4.63 -26.72 21.10
CA VAL A 72 -5.10 -27.25 22.39
C VAL A 72 -4.69 -28.72 22.47
N GLU A 73 -3.93 -29.06 23.50
CA GLU A 73 -3.20 -30.32 23.64
C GLU A 73 -4.11 -31.56 23.66
N GLU A 74 -5.41 -31.40 23.98
CA GLU A 74 -6.41 -32.48 24.02
C GLU A 74 -7.27 -32.68 22.75
N ALA A 75 -7.15 -31.87 21.69
CA ALA A 75 -8.01 -32.01 20.50
C ALA A 75 -7.22 -31.97 19.17
N ARG A 76 -7.34 -33.03 18.36
CA ARG A 76 -6.92 -32.99 16.94
C ARG A 76 -7.91 -32.12 16.16
N ILE A 77 -7.53 -30.87 15.94
CA ILE A 77 -8.28 -29.88 15.16
C ILE A 77 -8.18 -30.25 13.68
N GLY A 78 -9.29 -30.57 13.01
CA GLY A 78 -9.35 -30.72 11.54
C GLY A 78 -9.46 -29.37 10.84
N TYR A 79 -9.12 -29.31 9.55
CA TYR A 79 -9.28 -28.09 8.73
C TYR A 79 -10.04 -28.40 7.46
N ASP A 80 -11.08 -27.63 7.17
CA ASP A 80 -11.78 -27.66 5.90
C ASP A 80 -10.95 -26.93 4.82
N VAL A 81 -10.43 -27.68 3.84
CA VAL A 81 -9.59 -27.13 2.77
C VAL A 81 -10.34 -26.07 1.96
N GLY A 82 -11.64 -26.26 1.71
CA GLY A 82 -12.46 -25.34 0.93
C GLY A 82 -12.61 -23.98 1.62
N LEU A 83 -12.96 -23.97 2.90
CA LEU A 83 -13.04 -22.73 3.69
C LEU A 83 -11.68 -22.06 3.86
N THR A 84 -10.62 -22.86 4.00
CA THR A 84 -9.26 -22.36 4.15
C THR A 84 -8.81 -21.63 2.86
N VAL A 85 -9.04 -22.21 1.68
CA VAL A 85 -8.76 -21.57 0.38
C VAL A 85 -9.67 -20.36 0.15
N LEU A 86 -10.94 -20.46 0.53
CA LEU A 86 -11.88 -19.34 0.43
C LEU A 86 -11.42 -18.14 1.27
N SER A 87 -10.91 -18.39 2.48
CA SER A 87 -10.38 -17.34 3.36
C SER A 87 -9.18 -16.61 2.70
N LEU A 88 -8.30 -17.36 2.03
CA LEU A 88 -7.17 -16.80 1.27
C LEU A 88 -7.67 -15.94 0.10
N ALA A 89 -8.63 -16.44 -0.66
CA ALA A 89 -9.23 -15.71 -1.77
C ALA A 89 -9.88 -14.41 -1.31
N VAL A 90 -10.65 -14.45 -0.21
CA VAL A 90 -11.27 -13.26 0.40
C VAL A 90 -10.22 -12.24 0.82
N ALA A 91 -9.13 -12.68 1.47
CA ALA A 91 -8.05 -11.76 1.83
C ALA A 91 -7.43 -11.08 0.61
N ILE A 92 -7.08 -11.83 -0.43
CA ILE A 92 -6.44 -11.27 -1.64
C ILE A 92 -7.40 -10.29 -2.33
N VAL A 93 -8.66 -10.68 -2.54
CA VAL A 93 -9.64 -9.85 -3.26
C VAL A 93 -9.93 -8.56 -2.50
N MET A 94 -10.19 -8.63 -1.20
CA MET A 94 -10.56 -7.45 -0.41
C MET A 94 -9.39 -6.47 -0.26
N VAL A 95 -8.17 -7.00 -0.05
CA VAL A 95 -6.96 -6.18 -0.06
C VAL A 95 -6.71 -5.58 -1.45
N ALA A 96 -6.95 -6.32 -2.54
CA ALA A 96 -6.83 -5.81 -3.90
C ALA A 96 -7.80 -4.66 -4.15
N VAL A 97 -9.07 -4.78 -3.74
CA VAL A 97 -10.04 -3.68 -3.86
C VAL A 97 -9.54 -2.43 -3.13
N GLY A 98 -9.02 -2.56 -1.90
CA GLY A 98 -8.48 -1.42 -1.16
C GLY A 98 -7.26 -0.79 -1.81
N VAL A 99 -6.27 -1.61 -2.17
CA VAL A 99 -5.03 -1.17 -2.81
C VAL A 99 -5.28 -0.54 -4.17
N PHE A 100 -6.17 -1.10 -4.99
CA PHE A 100 -6.54 -0.52 -6.29
C PHE A 100 -7.31 0.79 -6.11
N THR A 101 -8.25 0.85 -5.15
CA THR A 101 -9.00 2.07 -4.88
C THR A 101 -8.05 3.23 -4.55
N VAL A 102 -7.10 3.01 -3.65
CA VAL A 102 -6.10 4.01 -3.26
C VAL A 102 -5.07 4.25 -4.39
N GLY A 103 -4.67 3.20 -5.11
CA GLY A 103 -3.72 3.29 -6.21
C GLY A 103 -4.22 4.11 -7.40
N TYR A 104 -5.53 4.09 -7.69
CA TYR A 104 -6.13 4.85 -8.79
C TYR A 104 -6.74 6.18 -8.35
N ARG A 105 -7.38 6.26 -7.18
CA ARG A 105 -8.04 7.49 -6.70
C ARG A 105 -7.12 8.39 -5.87
N GLY A 106 -5.93 7.91 -5.50
CA GLY A 106 -4.97 8.63 -4.67
C GLY A 106 -5.35 8.71 -3.19
N ALA A 107 -4.55 9.43 -2.43
CA ALA A 107 -4.63 9.55 -0.96
C ALA A 107 -5.74 10.48 -0.44
N THR A 108 -6.88 10.59 -1.14
CA THR A 108 -7.99 11.41 -0.63
C THR A 108 -8.59 10.79 0.63
N THR A 109 -8.99 11.62 1.60
CA THR A 109 -9.54 11.14 2.88
C THR A 109 -10.73 10.19 2.68
N GLY A 110 -11.62 10.51 1.73
CA GLY A 110 -12.74 9.65 1.38
C GLY A 110 -12.31 8.30 0.80
N ALA A 111 -11.37 8.28 -0.15
CA ALA A 111 -10.89 7.03 -0.73
C ALA A 111 -10.17 6.16 0.30
N LEU A 112 -9.33 6.74 1.16
CA LEU A 112 -8.65 6.03 2.24
C LEU A 112 -9.62 5.46 3.26
N ALA A 113 -10.65 6.22 3.66
CA ALA A 113 -11.68 5.74 4.58
C ALA A 113 -12.45 4.56 3.96
N THR A 114 -12.92 4.69 2.71
CA THR A 114 -13.66 3.60 2.05
C THR A 114 -12.78 2.37 1.82
N ALA A 115 -11.54 2.56 1.37
CA ALA A 115 -10.63 1.46 1.10
C ALA A 115 -10.18 0.77 2.40
N GLY A 116 -9.95 1.53 3.47
CA GLY A 116 -9.60 1.03 4.79
C GLY A 116 -10.73 0.24 5.44
N VAL A 117 -11.98 0.70 5.33
CA VAL A 117 -13.15 -0.06 5.78
C VAL A 117 -13.30 -1.36 5.01
N ILE A 118 -13.26 -1.32 3.67
CA ILE A 118 -13.37 -2.53 2.84
C ILE A 118 -12.24 -3.51 3.17
N THR A 119 -11.00 -3.04 3.21
CA THR A 119 -9.83 -3.89 3.49
C THR A 119 -9.88 -4.46 4.90
N GLY A 120 -10.21 -3.65 5.91
CA GLY A 120 -10.31 -4.08 7.30
C GLY A 120 -11.43 -5.10 7.51
N LEU A 121 -12.60 -4.88 6.92
CA LEU A 121 -13.69 -5.87 6.92
C LEU A 121 -13.28 -7.16 6.19
N GLY A 122 -12.53 -7.06 5.10
CA GLY A 122 -11.99 -8.23 4.40
C GLY A 122 -10.99 -9.03 5.23
N VAL A 123 -10.10 -8.34 5.95
CA VAL A 123 -9.14 -8.98 6.87
C VAL A 123 -9.86 -9.64 8.04
N ALA A 124 -10.87 -8.98 8.62
CA ALA A 124 -11.71 -9.59 9.66
C ALA A 124 -12.50 -10.78 9.11
N ALA A 125 -13.08 -10.67 7.92
CA ALA A 125 -13.79 -11.76 7.27
C ALA A 125 -12.87 -12.96 7.03
N MET A 126 -11.64 -12.75 6.52
CA MET A 126 -10.66 -13.83 6.37
C MET A 126 -10.35 -14.48 7.73
N HIS A 127 -10.16 -13.68 8.78
CA HIS A 127 -9.90 -14.20 10.13
C HIS A 127 -11.04 -15.11 10.62
N TYR A 128 -12.29 -14.65 10.55
CA TYR A 128 -13.43 -15.44 11.02
C TYR A 128 -13.76 -16.62 10.09
N LEU A 129 -13.54 -16.51 8.78
CA LEU A 129 -13.61 -17.64 7.86
C LEU A 129 -12.54 -18.68 8.19
N GLY A 130 -11.31 -18.25 8.46
CA GLY A 130 -10.22 -19.14 8.89
C GLY A 130 -10.55 -19.85 10.20
N MET A 131 -11.15 -19.14 11.17
CA MET A 131 -11.66 -19.76 12.40
C MET A 131 -12.81 -20.74 12.13
N SER A 132 -13.72 -20.46 11.19
CA SER A 132 -14.79 -21.37 10.82
C SER A 132 -14.32 -22.63 10.09
N ALA A 133 -13.11 -22.59 9.51
CA ALA A 133 -12.48 -23.75 8.90
C ALA A 133 -11.99 -24.77 9.95
N LEU A 134 -11.88 -24.37 11.23
CA LEU A 134 -11.50 -25.24 12.32
C LEU A 134 -12.63 -26.23 12.64
N GLN A 135 -12.35 -27.51 12.46
CA GLN A 135 -13.22 -28.59 12.90
C GLN A 135 -12.73 -29.11 14.25
N LEU A 136 -13.42 -28.72 15.32
CA LEU A 136 -13.12 -29.15 16.69
C LEU A 136 -14.37 -29.67 17.39
N ASN A 137 -14.20 -30.69 18.23
CA ASN A 137 -15.29 -31.30 19.02
C ASN A 137 -15.61 -30.45 20.26
N GLY A 138 -16.13 -29.25 20.04
CA GLY A 138 -16.47 -28.30 21.08
C GLY A 138 -17.27 -27.13 20.52
N THR A 139 -17.89 -26.35 21.40
CA THR A 139 -18.57 -25.11 21.01
C THR A 139 -17.60 -23.94 21.13
N ILE A 140 -17.46 -23.18 20.04
CA ILE A 140 -16.71 -21.93 20.02
C ILE A 140 -17.69 -20.81 20.32
N GLU A 141 -17.60 -20.21 21.50
CA GLU A 141 -18.38 -19.04 21.86
C GLU A 141 -17.57 -17.77 21.60
N TYR A 142 -18.20 -16.80 20.93
CA TYR A 142 -17.61 -15.52 20.61
C TYR A 142 -18.24 -14.42 21.46
N ARG A 143 -17.41 -13.66 22.17
CA ARG A 143 -17.89 -12.44 22.84
C ARG A 143 -18.04 -11.31 21.82
N THR A 144 -19.28 -10.92 21.54
CA THR A 144 -19.61 -9.90 20.51
C THR A 144 -18.83 -8.60 20.69
N SER A 145 -18.64 -8.13 21.93
CA SER A 145 -17.90 -6.89 22.21
C SER A 145 -16.44 -6.95 21.74
N THR A 146 -15.77 -8.08 21.97
CA THR A 146 -14.35 -8.26 21.62
C THR A 146 -14.19 -8.52 20.11
N VAL A 147 -15.18 -9.16 19.47
CA VAL A 147 -15.26 -9.29 18.00
C VAL A 147 -15.37 -7.91 17.34
N VAL A 148 -16.29 -7.06 17.81
CA VAL A 148 -16.44 -5.69 17.29
C VAL A 148 -15.16 -4.88 17.49
N LEU A 149 -14.49 -5.03 18.64
CA LEU A 149 -13.20 -4.39 18.89
C LEU A 149 -12.11 -4.85 17.91
N SER A 150 -12.01 -6.16 17.64
CA SER A 150 -11.07 -6.69 16.65
C SER A 150 -11.35 -6.14 15.24
N ILE A 151 -12.62 -6.07 14.83
CA ILE A 151 -13.01 -5.48 13.53
C ILE A 151 -12.61 -4.00 13.48
N ALA A 152 -12.82 -3.24 14.55
CA ALA A 152 -12.40 -1.85 14.62
C ALA A 152 -10.89 -1.70 14.49
N ILE A 153 -10.11 -2.53 15.18
CA ILE A 153 -8.64 -2.59 15.05
C ILE A 153 -8.26 -2.92 13.61
N ALA A 154 -8.92 -3.89 12.97
CA ALA A 154 -8.66 -4.27 11.59
C ALA A 154 -8.86 -3.10 10.61
N ILE A 155 -9.94 -2.34 10.77
CA ILE A 155 -10.25 -1.16 9.94
C ILE A 155 -9.20 -0.06 10.15
N VAL A 156 -8.83 0.24 11.39
CA VAL A 156 -7.81 1.25 11.70
C VAL A 156 -6.45 0.82 11.15
N ALA A 157 -6.06 -0.44 11.36
CA ALA A 157 -4.80 -1.00 10.86
C ALA A 157 -4.74 -0.98 9.32
N ALA A 158 -5.82 -1.38 8.64
CA ALA A 158 -5.90 -1.35 7.19
C ALA A 158 -5.87 0.07 6.63
N THR A 159 -6.56 1.02 7.27
CA THR A 159 -6.52 2.43 6.88
C THR A 159 -5.11 3.01 7.05
N ALA A 160 -4.45 2.73 8.17
CA ALA A 160 -3.08 3.16 8.43
C ALA A 160 -2.09 2.53 7.44
N ALA A 161 -2.26 1.25 7.10
CA ALA A 161 -1.45 0.57 6.09
C ALA A 161 -1.59 1.19 4.69
N LEU A 162 -2.83 1.46 4.26
CA LEU A 162 -3.09 2.10 2.98
C LEU A 162 -2.57 3.54 2.95
N TRP A 163 -2.71 4.27 4.05
CA TRP A 163 -2.13 5.61 4.21
C TRP A 163 -0.61 5.57 4.16
N ALA A 164 0.03 4.62 4.83
CA ALA A 164 1.47 4.39 4.78
C ALA A 164 1.93 4.09 3.34
N ALA A 165 1.14 3.32 2.56
CA ALA A 165 1.47 2.95 1.18
C ALA A 165 1.53 4.15 0.23
N VAL A 166 0.80 5.23 0.53
CA VAL A 166 0.81 6.46 -0.27
C VAL A 166 1.66 7.57 0.32
N SER A 167 1.88 7.57 1.64
CA SER A 167 2.59 8.66 2.35
C SER A 167 4.08 8.39 2.51
N ILE A 168 4.50 7.12 2.61
CA ILE A 168 5.87 6.77 2.99
C ILE A 168 6.77 6.69 1.75
N ARG A 169 7.95 7.31 1.88
CA ARG A 169 8.99 7.33 0.85
C ARG A 169 10.30 6.81 1.44
N GLY A 170 11.02 6.00 0.68
CA GLY A 170 12.32 5.44 1.07
C GLY A 170 12.28 4.06 1.73
N PHE A 171 13.42 3.38 1.68
CA PHE A 171 13.55 1.97 2.12
C PHE A 171 13.35 1.80 3.63
N LEU A 172 14.01 2.64 4.45
CA LEU A 172 13.95 2.53 5.91
C LEU A 172 12.56 2.81 6.46
N ALA A 173 11.88 3.82 5.91
CA ALA A 173 10.54 4.17 6.34
C ALA A 173 9.52 3.09 5.92
N SER A 174 9.68 2.47 4.74
CA SER A 174 8.89 1.31 4.32
C SER A 174 9.10 0.10 5.23
N LEU A 175 10.35 -0.13 5.68
CA LEU A 175 10.66 -1.19 6.62
C LEU A 175 10.01 -0.94 7.98
N GLY A 176 10.14 0.27 8.54
CA GLY A 176 9.48 0.65 9.79
C GLY A 176 7.96 0.51 9.73
N ALA A 177 7.34 0.95 8.62
CA ALA A 177 5.91 0.80 8.39
C ALA A 177 5.47 -0.67 8.35
N SER A 178 6.25 -1.53 7.70
CA SER A 178 5.94 -2.97 7.63
C SER A 178 5.97 -3.66 8.99
N LEU A 179 6.87 -3.23 9.88
CA LEU A 179 6.93 -3.72 11.26
C LEU A 179 5.70 -3.28 12.05
N VAL A 180 5.33 -2.00 11.97
CA VAL A 180 4.12 -1.47 12.62
C VAL A 180 2.86 -2.16 12.09
N MET A 181 2.77 -2.38 10.78
CA MET A 181 1.69 -3.14 10.16
C MET A 181 1.66 -4.58 10.70
N GLY A 182 2.81 -5.25 10.79
CA GLY A 182 2.91 -6.58 11.41
C GLY A 182 2.35 -6.60 12.82
N VAL A 183 2.72 -5.62 13.66
CA VAL A 183 2.23 -5.52 15.05
C VAL A 183 0.72 -5.31 15.07
N ALA A 184 0.19 -4.44 14.20
CA ALA A 184 -1.23 -4.15 14.14
C ALA A 184 -2.06 -5.37 13.71
N VAL A 185 -1.61 -6.10 12.67
CA VAL A 185 -2.33 -7.28 12.17
C VAL A 185 -2.22 -8.44 13.17
N SER A 186 -1.05 -8.67 13.76
CA SER A 186 -0.88 -9.66 14.83
C SER A 186 -1.72 -9.29 16.06
N GLY A 187 -1.76 -8.02 16.45
CA GLY A 187 -2.58 -7.52 17.55
C GLY A 187 -4.08 -7.76 17.34
N MET A 188 -4.58 -7.52 16.12
CA MET A 188 -5.96 -7.85 15.73
C MET A 188 -6.23 -9.35 15.87
N HIS A 189 -5.30 -10.19 15.41
CA HIS A 189 -5.41 -11.65 15.49
C HIS A 189 -5.50 -12.12 16.95
N TYR A 190 -4.59 -11.68 17.81
CA TYR A 190 -4.60 -12.09 19.23
C TYR A 190 -5.81 -11.52 19.98
N THR A 191 -6.28 -10.32 19.62
CA THR A 191 -7.50 -9.75 20.19
C THR A 191 -8.73 -10.57 19.79
N ALA A 192 -8.80 -11.03 18.54
CA ALA A 192 -9.87 -11.91 18.08
C ALA A 192 -9.81 -13.27 18.76
N MET A 193 -8.62 -13.85 18.96
CA MET A 193 -8.45 -15.09 19.72
C MET A 193 -8.85 -14.93 21.19
N ALA A 194 -8.56 -13.80 21.82
CA ALA A 194 -9.02 -13.50 23.18
C ALA A 194 -10.55 -13.36 23.28
N ALA A 195 -11.25 -13.16 22.17
CA ALA A 195 -12.71 -13.15 22.13
C ALA A 195 -13.33 -14.55 22.17
N VAL A 196 -12.53 -15.58 21.93
CA VAL A 196 -12.96 -16.96 21.76
C VAL A 196 -12.87 -17.71 23.08
N SER A 197 -13.96 -18.33 23.49
CA SER A 197 -14.01 -19.29 24.59
C SER A 197 -14.38 -20.66 24.04
N VAL A 198 -13.52 -21.65 24.24
CA VAL A 198 -13.73 -23.02 23.76
C VAL A 198 -14.22 -23.88 24.91
N HIS A 199 -15.45 -24.38 24.81
CA HIS A 199 -15.99 -25.38 25.73
C HIS A 199 -15.85 -26.77 25.09
N LEU A 200 -14.87 -27.53 25.56
CA LEU A 200 -14.68 -28.93 25.17
C LEU A 200 -15.69 -29.81 25.91
N HIS A 201 -16.48 -30.60 25.18
CA HIS A 201 -17.29 -31.65 25.78
C HIS A 201 -16.41 -32.89 26.01
N GLY A 202 -16.47 -33.47 27.22
CA GLY A 202 -15.53 -34.49 27.68
C GLY A 202 -15.59 -35.84 26.95
N THR A 203 -14.38 -36.36 26.68
CA THR A 203 -13.89 -37.77 26.59
C THR A 203 -14.58 -38.79 25.68
N GLY A 204 -13.79 -39.49 24.84
CA GLY A 204 -14.00 -40.93 24.62
C GLY A 204 -14.04 -41.49 23.19
N GLY A 205 -13.64 -40.76 22.15
CA GLY A 205 -13.59 -41.31 20.78
C GLY A 205 -12.17 -41.49 20.29
N ALA A 206 -11.76 -42.73 19.98
CA ALA A 206 -10.59 -42.97 19.14
C ALA A 206 -10.95 -42.53 17.71
N TRP A 207 -10.34 -41.45 17.22
CA TRP A 207 -10.64 -40.91 15.90
C TRP A 207 -9.49 -41.12 14.92
N THR A 208 -9.85 -41.73 13.79
CA THR A 208 -9.05 -41.92 12.58
C THR A 208 -9.29 -40.74 11.64
N GLY A 209 -8.45 -39.71 11.75
CA GLY A 209 -8.38 -38.61 10.80
C GLY A 209 -6.92 -38.24 10.60
N ASP A 210 -6.50 -38.05 9.34
CA ASP A 210 -5.16 -37.60 9.02
C ASP A 210 -4.83 -36.34 9.84
N SER A 211 -3.64 -36.31 10.43
CA SER A 211 -3.19 -35.19 11.27
C SER A 211 -3.38 -33.89 10.49
N ALA A 212 -4.15 -32.94 11.02
CA ALA A 212 -4.47 -31.74 10.26
C ALA A 212 -3.26 -30.84 9.96
N THR A 213 -2.18 -31.04 10.71
CA THR A 213 -0.85 -30.52 10.39
C THR A 213 -0.36 -31.01 9.02
N SER A 214 -0.67 -32.25 8.62
CA SER A 214 -0.31 -32.84 7.34
C SER A 214 -1.01 -32.19 6.14
N LEU A 215 -2.19 -31.58 6.33
CA LEU A 215 -2.93 -30.88 5.27
C LEU A 215 -2.61 -29.39 5.23
N LEU A 216 -2.45 -28.75 6.39
CA LEU A 216 -2.13 -27.33 6.48
C LEU A 216 -0.70 -26.98 6.08
N LEU A 217 0.29 -27.80 6.46
CA LEU A 217 1.70 -27.53 6.15
C LEU A 217 1.96 -27.43 4.63
N PRO A 218 1.49 -28.36 3.79
CA PRO A 218 1.60 -28.23 2.33
C PRO A 218 0.85 -27.01 1.79
N MET A 219 -0.27 -26.63 2.41
CA MET A 219 -1.06 -25.49 1.95
C MET A 219 -0.40 -24.14 2.25
N LEU A 220 0.32 -24.04 3.38
CA LEU A 220 1.13 -22.89 3.74
C LEU A 220 2.38 -22.72 2.84
N LEU A 221 2.90 -23.83 2.32
CA LEU A 221 4.09 -23.86 1.47
C LEU A 221 3.92 -22.99 0.22
N GLY A 222 2.74 -23.01 -0.42
CA GLY A 222 2.46 -22.21 -1.61
C GLY A 222 2.60 -20.69 -1.37
N PRO A 223 1.83 -20.11 -0.43
CA PRO A 223 1.94 -18.69 -0.08
C PRO A 223 3.32 -18.28 0.44
N VAL A 224 4.01 -19.13 1.20
CA VAL A 224 5.39 -18.86 1.66
C VAL A 224 6.34 -18.77 0.47
N ILE A 225 6.33 -19.76 -0.43
CA ILE A 225 7.15 -19.75 -1.64
C ILE A 225 6.84 -18.52 -2.49
N PHE A 226 5.55 -18.20 -2.67
CA PHE A 226 5.12 -17.01 -3.40
C PHE A 226 5.71 -15.73 -2.80
N LEU A 227 5.65 -15.55 -1.47
CA LEU A 227 6.21 -14.38 -0.79
C LEU A 227 7.73 -14.29 -0.93
N LEU A 228 8.43 -15.42 -0.86
CA LEU A 228 9.88 -15.45 -1.07
C LEU A 228 10.24 -15.09 -2.53
N LEU A 229 9.54 -15.64 -3.51
CA LEU A 229 9.73 -15.32 -4.93
C LEU A 229 9.41 -13.86 -5.23
N ALA A 230 8.28 -13.35 -4.72
CA ALA A 230 7.92 -11.94 -4.80
C ALA A 230 9.00 -11.06 -4.15
N GLY A 231 9.56 -11.48 -3.02
CA GLY A 231 10.67 -10.81 -2.35
C GLY A 231 11.94 -10.75 -3.18
N VAL A 232 12.31 -11.85 -3.83
CA VAL A 232 13.43 -11.90 -4.78
C VAL A 232 13.17 -10.94 -5.94
N VAL A 233 12.00 -11.00 -6.58
CA VAL A 233 11.64 -10.11 -7.70
C VAL A 233 11.72 -8.63 -7.30
N VAL A 234 11.21 -8.26 -6.12
CA VAL A 234 11.22 -6.89 -5.61
C VAL A 234 12.64 -6.45 -5.21
N MET A 235 13.48 -7.36 -4.69
CA MET A 235 14.86 -7.07 -4.29
C MET A 235 15.78 -6.88 -5.50
N PHE A 236 15.64 -7.72 -6.53
CA PHE A 236 16.47 -7.67 -7.73
C PHE A 236 16.03 -6.59 -8.73
N ASP A 237 14.95 -5.86 -8.46
CA ASP A 237 14.54 -4.74 -9.28
C ASP A 237 15.52 -3.56 -9.10
N PRO A 238 16.42 -3.29 -10.09
CA PRO A 238 17.54 -2.36 -9.91
C PRO A 238 17.09 -0.91 -9.71
N LEU A 239 15.87 -0.58 -10.13
CA LEU A 239 15.28 0.74 -9.98
C LEU A 239 14.84 1.05 -8.54
N LEU A 240 14.69 0.04 -7.67
CA LEU A 240 14.38 0.23 -6.25
C LEU A 240 15.64 0.43 -5.38
N VAL A 241 16.79 -0.08 -5.82
CA VAL A 241 18.10 0.10 -5.15
C VAL A 241 18.76 1.42 -5.55
N MET A 242 18.53 1.92 -6.77
CA MET A 242 19.14 3.16 -7.29
C MET A 242 18.35 4.45 -6.98
N GLY A 243 17.21 4.37 -6.29
CA GLY A 243 16.32 5.51 -6.03
C GLY A 243 16.86 6.61 -5.11
N GLU A 244 17.99 6.39 -4.42
CA GLU A 244 18.59 7.39 -3.53
C GLU A 244 19.77 8.15 -4.16
N GLY A 245 20.26 7.76 -5.35
CA GLY A 245 21.57 8.24 -5.85
C GLY A 245 21.58 9.14 -7.08
N THR A 246 20.54 9.13 -7.92
CA THR A 246 20.59 9.72 -9.28
C THR A 246 19.63 10.88 -9.52
N TRP A 247 18.56 11.00 -8.72
CA TRP A 247 17.58 12.08 -8.87
C TRP A 247 18.08 13.42 -8.32
N ASP A 248 18.70 13.44 -7.13
CA ASP A 248 19.30 14.67 -6.57
C ASP A 248 20.43 15.23 -7.44
N ARG A 249 21.13 14.37 -8.19
CA ARG A 249 22.21 14.80 -9.08
C ARG A 249 21.75 15.35 -10.42
N SER A 250 20.57 14.96 -10.92
CA SER A 250 20.05 15.47 -12.19
C SER A 250 19.43 16.86 -12.06
N PHE A 251 18.88 17.20 -10.88
CA PHE A 251 18.37 18.56 -10.61
C PHE A 251 19.46 19.56 -10.17
N ALA A 252 20.61 19.09 -9.69
CA ALA A 252 21.71 19.96 -9.25
C ALA A 252 22.67 20.41 -10.37
N ARG A 253 22.43 20.07 -11.65
CA ARG A 253 23.29 20.48 -12.77
C ARG A 253 22.52 21.13 -13.92
N HIS A 254 21.90 22.27 -13.65
CA HIS A 254 21.88 23.35 -14.61
C HIS A 254 22.41 24.61 -13.93
N PRO A 255 23.74 24.87 -13.95
CA PRO A 255 24.18 26.24 -13.82
C PRO A 255 23.63 26.96 -15.04
N VAL A 256 22.65 27.84 -14.80
CA VAL A 256 22.28 28.88 -15.75
C VAL A 256 23.58 29.64 -16.04
N SER A 257 24.16 29.39 -17.21
CA SER A 257 25.27 30.20 -17.71
C SER A 257 24.68 31.57 -18.04
N THR A 258 24.69 32.46 -17.06
CA THR A 258 24.54 33.89 -17.27
C THR A 258 25.77 34.34 -18.05
N LYS A 259 25.61 34.45 -19.36
CA LYS A 259 26.57 35.14 -20.25
C LYS A 259 26.69 36.59 -19.75
N PRO A 260 27.87 37.09 -19.36
CA PRO A 260 28.04 38.52 -19.13
C PRO A 260 27.91 39.22 -20.48
N ALA A 261 26.93 40.11 -20.62
CA ALA A 261 26.93 41.07 -21.70
C ALA A 261 27.99 42.12 -21.39
N ASP A 262 29.14 42.04 -22.07
CA ASP A 262 30.13 43.09 -22.08
C ASP A 262 29.47 44.41 -22.54
N ARG A 263 29.27 45.32 -21.59
CA ARG A 263 29.08 46.74 -21.86
C ARG A 263 30.46 47.35 -22.05
N GLN A 264 30.81 47.61 -23.31
CA GLN A 264 31.92 48.50 -23.64
C GLN A 264 31.38 49.92 -23.89
N PRO A 265 31.91 50.96 -23.21
CA PRO A 265 31.52 52.34 -23.44
C PRO A 265 32.52 53.01 -24.39
N ASP A 266 32.16 53.22 -25.66
CA ASP A 266 32.96 54.04 -26.57
C ASP A 266 32.42 55.48 -26.58
N SER A 267 32.96 56.28 -25.67
CA SER A 267 33.03 57.73 -25.80
C SER A 267 34.24 58.09 -26.66
N ALA A 268 34.01 58.49 -27.91
CA ALA A 268 35.01 59.16 -28.73
C ALA A 268 34.39 60.41 -29.38
N PHE A 269 34.65 61.53 -28.72
CA PHE A 269 34.41 62.88 -29.21
C PHE A 269 35.62 63.27 -30.08
N THR A 270 35.44 63.40 -31.38
CA THR A 270 36.35 64.17 -32.25
C THR A 270 35.53 64.98 -33.25
N ALA A 271 35.66 66.30 -33.11
CA ALA A 271 35.09 67.32 -33.96
C ALA A 271 35.88 67.49 -35.27
N ARG A 272 35.21 67.81 -36.38
CA ARG A 272 35.37 69.07 -37.14
C ARG A 272 34.70 69.03 -38.54
N ASP A 273 33.82 70.02 -38.72
CA ASP A 273 33.66 70.97 -39.84
C ASP A 273 33.56 70.49 -41.32
N ALA A 274 32.40 70.80 -41.93
CA ALA A 274 32.24 71.67 -43.13
C ALA A 274 30.77 71.59 -43.64
N ALA A 275 29.94 72.64 -43.49
CA ALA A 275 29.54 73.60 -44.55
C ALA A 275 29.03 72.91 -45.86
N ALA A 276 27.81 73.10 -46.39
CA ALA A 276 27.05 74.33 -46.62
C ALA A 276 25.58 74.00 -47.09
N PRO A 277 24.67 74.99 -47.24
CA PRO A 277 23.20 74.84 -47.20
C PRO A 277 22.49 75.07 -48.56
N ARG A 278 21.16 74.79 -48.66
CA ARG A 278 20.17 75.49 -49.53
C ARG A 278 18.71 74.95 -49.41
N PRO A 279 17.65 75.69 -49.85
CA PRO A 279 16.78 76.44 -48.95
C PRO A 279 15.26 76.14 -49.06
N VAL A 280 14.52 76.83 -48.20
CA VAL A 280 13.06 76.97 -48.05
C VAL A 280 12.34 77.30 -49.36
N ALA A 281 11.17 76.67 -49.58
CA ALA A 281 10.07 77.26 -50.33
C ALA A 281 8.73 76.91 -49.67
N THR A 282 8.13 77.94 -49.09
CA THR A 282 6.73 78.07 -48.69
C THR A 282 5.80 77.93 -49.90
N ASN A 283 4.66 77.24 -49.76
CA ASN A 283 3.41 77.86 -50.19
C ASN A 283 2.17 77.30 -49.50
N SER A 284 1.33 78.25 -49.12
CA SER A 284 0.05 78.18 -48.46
C SER A 284 -1.09 77.72 -49.37
N GLY A 285 -2.05 77.01 -48.76
CA GLY A 285 -3.48 77.33 -48.91
C GLY A 285 -4.27 76.62 -50.00
N ARG A 286 -5.20 75.75 -49.59
CA ARG A 286 -6.63 75.99 -49.88
C ARG A 286 -7.57 75.18 -49.00
N GLN A 287 -8.59 75.90 -48.54
CA GLN A 287 -9.75 75.47 -47.76
C GLN A 287 -10.70 74.61 -48.60
N GLY A 288 -11.54 73.82 -47.92
CA GLY A 288 -12.78 73.29 -48.50
C GLY A 288 -13.35 72.08 -47.75
N PRO A 289 -14.43 72.21 -46.97
CA PRO A 289 -15.06 71.13 -46.22
C PRO A 289 -16.25 70.51 -46.96
N SER A 290 -16.56 69.24 -46.68
CA SER A 290 -17.90 68.63 -46.84
C SER A 290 -17.85 67.21 -46.25
N SER A 291 -18.38 66.96 -45.05
CA SER A 291 -19.74 66.43 -44.82
C SER A 291 -20.21 65.54 -45.97
N THR A 292 -20.38 64.23 -45.79
CA THR A 292 -21.69 63.68 -45.40
C THR A 292 -21.63 62.17 -45.09
N THR A 293 -22.34 61.77 -44.02
CA THR A 293 -23.34 60.67 -43.97
C THR A 293 -22.92 59.25 -44.41
N GLY A 294 -23.11 58.17 -43.64
CA GLY A 294 -23.75 57.97 -42.35
C GLY A 294 -24.03 56.47 -42.10
N ARG A 295 -24.77 56.22 -41.01
CA ARG A 295 -25.54 54.99 -40.66
C ARG A 295 -24.75 53.69 -40.47
N ARG A 296 -24.52 53.25 -39.22
CA ARG A 296 -25.39 52.37 -38.40
C ARG A 296 -25.82 51.06 -39.12
N ARG A 297 -25.21 49.93 -38.69
CA ARG A 297 -25.78 48.67 -38.07
C ARG A 297 -27.12 48.10 -38.61
N PRO A 298 -27.56 46.89 -38.19
CA PRO A 298 -26.87 45.62 -37.87
C PRO A 298 -27.61 44.38 -38.43
N ARG A 299 -26.99 43.20 -38.39
CA ARG A 299 -27.52 41.95 -37.78
C ARG A 299 -26.49 40.85 -37.87
#